data_AF-A0A2D4LZF4-F1
#
_entry.id   AF-A0A2D4LZF4-F1
#
_cell.length_a   1.000
_cell.length_b   1.000
_cell.length_c   1.000
_cell.angle_alpha   90.00
_cell.angle_beta   90.00
_cell.angle_gamma   90.00
#
_symmetry.space_group_name_H-M   'P 1'
#
loop_
_entity.id
_entity.type
_entity.pdbx_description
1 polymer ?
#
loop_
_entity_poly.entity_id
_entity_poly.type
_entity_poly.pdbx_seq_one_letter_code
_entity_poly.pdbx_strand_id
1 'polypeptide(L)'
;DWMRKKGIKHQTSAPYTPAQNGVAERRNGVLQSMMRCLLDDASLDMKYWGEAISYANHIINRTWSSVIDQTPYFMLYGHKPDISHLQTFGSYAMVNIPKTQRG
;
A
#
# COMPACT_ATOMS: atom_id res chain seq x y z
N ASP A 1 -6.30 -25.95 7.46
CA ASP A 1 -5.80 -25.91 8.85
C ASP A 1 -5.02 -24.67 9.29
N TRP A 2 -4.30 -23.96 8.42
CA TRP A 2 -3.52 -22.77 8.83
C TRP A 2 -4.38 -21.65 9.47
N MET A 3 -5.50 -21.28 8.84
CA MET A 3 -6.39 -20.20 9.33
C MET A 3 -6.94 -20.50 10.73
N ARG A 4 -7.42 -21.73 10.94
CA ARG A 4 -7.90 -22.21 12.25
C ARG A 4 -6.82 -22.14 13.33
N LYS A 5 -5.57 -22.55 13.01
CA LYS A 5 -4.43 -22.45 13.93
C LYS A 5 -4.07 -21.02 14.31
N LYS A 6 -4.40 -20.04 13.46
CA LYS A 6 -4.20 -18.60 13.71
C LYS A 6 -5.41 -17.92 14.33
N GLY A 7 -6.47 -18.65 14.68
CA GLY A 7 -7.72 -18.09 15.20
C GLY A 7 -8.54 -17.32 14.16
N ILE A 8 -8.25 -17.48 12.87
CA ILE A 8 -8.94 -16.79 11.78
C ILE A 8 -10.17 -17.60 11.37
N LYS A 9 -11.35 -16.99 11.49
CA LYS A 9 -12.60 -17.54 10.96
C LYS A 9 -12.71 -17.19 9.48
N HIS A 10 -12.55 -18.19 8.61
CA HIS A 10 -12.74 -17.99 7.17
C HIS A 10 -14.23 -17.93 6.82
N GLN A 11 -14.66 -16.81 6.26
CA GLN A 11 -16.02 -16.61 5.75
C GLN A 11 -15.92 -16.41 4.24
N THR A 12 -16.63 -17.24 3.48
CA THR A 12 -16.69 -17.14 2.01
C THR A 12 -17.90 -16.31 1.59
N SER A 13 -17.75 -15.52 0.54
CA SER A 13 -18.88 -14.83 -0.08
C SER A 13 -19.88 -15.84 -0.65
N ALA A 14 -21.17 -15.51 -0.64
CA ALA A 14 -22.19 -16.35 -1.26
C ALA A 14 -21.96 -16.40 -2.79
N PRO A 15 -22.13 -17.56 -3.44
CA PRO A 15 -22.04 -17.66 -4.89
C PRO A 15 -22.93 -16.62 -5.57
N TYR A 16 -22.45 -16.03 -6.67
CA TYR A 16 -23.19 -15.04 -7.47
C TYR A 16 -23.57 -13.73 -6.74
N THR A 17 -22.90 -13.39 -5.63
CA THR A 17 -23.09 -12.09 -4.94
C THR A 17 -21.80 -11.25 -4.94
N PRO A 18 -21.32 -10.78 -6.11
CA PRO A 18 -20.08 -10.00 -6.22
C PRO A 18 -20.10 -8.71 -5.37
N ALA A 19 -21.28 -8.16 -5.10
CA ALA A 19 -21.45 -7.01 -4.21
C ALA A 19 -20.84 -7.21 -2.80
N GLN A 20 -20.75 -8.45 -2.29
CA GLN A 20 -20.13 -8.73 -0.99
C GLN A 20 -18.61 -8.44 -0.98
N ASN A 21 -17.94 -8.54 -2.12
CA ASN A 21 -16.51 -8.24 -2.27
C ASN A 21 -16.23 -6.83 -2.81
N GLY A 22 -17.27 -6.05 -3.12
CA GLY A 22 -17.13 -4.77 -3.80
C GLY A 22 -16.24 -3.75 -3.07
N VAL A 23 -16.15 -3.82 -1.74
CA VAL A 23 -15.23 -2.97 -0.96
C VAL A 23 -13.78 -3.33 -1.24
N ALA A 24 -13.45 -4.63 -1.21
CA ALA A 24 -12.11 -5.11 -1.51
C ALA A 24 -11.73 -4.87 -2.97
N GLU A 25 -12.65 -5.14 -3.90
CA GLU A 25 -12.44 -4.90 -5.34
C GLU A 25 -12.18 -3.42 -5.63
N ARG A 26 -13.00 -2.51 -5.08
CA ARG A 26 -12.78 -1.07 -5.23
C ARG A 26 -11.43 -0.64 -4.67
N ARG A 27 -11.06 -1.15 -3.49
CA ARG A 27 -9.77 -0.81 -2.87
C ARG A 27 -8.60 -1.30 -3.72
N ASN A 28 -8.68 -2.51 -4.24
CA ASN A 28 -7.66 -3.08 -5.12
C ASN A 28 -7.55 -2.28 -6.44
N GLY A 29 -8.68 -1.83 -6.98
CA GLY A 29 -8.71 -0.94 -8.15
C GLY A 29 -7.95 0.36 -7.91
N VAL A 30 -8.23 1.06 -6.80
CA VAL A 30 -7.53 2.31 -6.45
C VAL A 30 -6.02 2.09 -6.28
N LEU A 31 -5.62 0.99 -5.63
CA LEU A 31 -4.20 0.65 -5.46
C LEU A 31 -3.51 0.42 -6.81
N GLN A 32 -4.14 -0.34 -7.71
CA GLN A 32 -3.58 -0.60 -9.04
C GLN A 32 -3.51 0.66 -9.90
N SER A 33 -4.51 1.53 -9.85
CA SER A 33 -4.48 2.82 -10.54
C SER A 33 -3.33 3.69 -10.03
N MET A 34 -3.19 3.84 -8.71
CA MET A 34 -2.11 4.64 -8.13
C MET A 34 -0.73 4.04 -8.42
N MET A 35 -0.59 2.72 -8.35
CA MET A 35 0.66 2.03 -8.74
C MET A 35 1.07 2.36 -10.17
N ARG A 36 0.15 2.34 -11.13
CA ARG A 36 0.44 2.70 -12.53
C ARG A 36 0.85 4.16 -12.66
N CYS A 37 0.15 5.07 -11.98
CA CYS A 37 0.51 6.49 -11.98
C CYS A 37 1.90 6.74 -11.38
N LEU A 38 2.26 6.06 -10.28
CA LEU A 38 3.57 6.21 -9.65
C LEU A 38 4.71 5.72 -10.56
N LEU A 39 4.51 4.60 -11.25
CA LEU A 39 5.50 4.07 -12.20
C LEU A 39 5.67 5.00 -13.40
N ASP A 40 4.56 5.53 -13.93
CA ASP A 40 4.57 6.47 -15.05
C ASP A 40 5.27 7.79 -14.69
N ASP A 41 4.90 8.39 -13.54
CA ASP A 41 5.50 9.63 -13.02
C ASP A 41 7.00 9.49 -12.78
N ALA A 42 7.44 8.35 -12.23
CA ALA A 42 8.85 8.06 -11.99
C ALA A 42 9.60 7.56 -13.23
N SER A 43 8.92 7.37 -14.38
CA SER A 43 9.49 6.75 -15.58
C SER A 43 10.16 5.38 -15.30
N LEU A 44 9.52 4.57 -14.44
CA LEU A 44 10.00 3.26 -14.01
C LEU A 44 9.22 2.12 -14.67
N ASP A 45 9.92 1.04 -14.99
CA ASP A 45 9.37 -0.17 -15.60
C ASP A 45 8.44 -0.93 -14.63
N MET A 46 7.45 -1.65 -15.17
CA MET A 46 6.50 -2.50 -14.47
C MET A 46 7.18 -3.55 -13.59
N LYS A 47 8.45 -3.88 -13.80
CA LYS A 47 9.21 -4.75 -12.87
C LYS A 47 9.23 -4.23 -11.43
N TYR A 48 9.05 -2.92 -11.21
CA TYR A 48 8.99 -2.28 -9.89
C TYR A 48 7.56 -2.15 -9.33
N TRP A 49 6.59 -2.89 -9.88
CA TRP A 49 5.19 -2.79 -9.47
C TRP A 49 4.98 -3.11 -7.98
N GLY A 50 5.78 -4.01 -7.41
CA GLY A 50 5.69 -4.43 -6.01
C GLY A 50 6.03 -3.28 -5.05
N GLU A 51 7.08 -2.53 -5.36
CA GLU A 51 7.49 -1.34 -4.65
C GLU A 51 6.47 -0.21 -4.84
N ALA A 52 6.00 -0.01 -6.07
CA ALA A 52 4.99 1.01 -6.38
C ALA A 52 3.66 0.76 -5.67
N ILE A 53 3.16 -0.48 -5.64
CA ILE A 53 1.90 -0.80 -4.95
C ILE A 53 2.05 -0.72 -3.43
N SER A 54 3.22 -1.08 -2.89
CA SER A 54 3.52 -0.93 -1.46
C SER A 54 3.56 0.56 -1.06
N TYR A 55 4.21 1.40 -1.86
CA TYR A 55 4.24 2.85 -1.68
C TYR A 55 2.84 3.44 -1.79
N ALA A 56 2.05 3.05 -2.80
CA ALA A 56 0.65 3.48 -2.95
C ALA A 56 -0.17 3.14 -1.69
N ASN A 57 -0.10 1.90 -1.21
CA ASN A 57 -0.80 1.48 -0.01
C ASN A 57 -0.34 2.28 1.23
N HIS A 58 0.96 2.54 1.35
CA HIS A 58 1.53 3.31 2.44
C HIS A 58 0.97 4.74 2.48
N ILE A 59 0.90 5.40 1.32
CA ILE A 59 0.35 6.74 1.17
C ILE A 59 -1.15 6.74 1.45
N ILE A 60 -1.94 5.89 0.78
CA ILE A 60 -3.40 5.97 0.91
C ILE A 60 -3.85 5.66 2.35
N ASN A 61 -3.13 4.81 3.10
CA ASN A 61 -3.46 4.58 4.50
C ASN A 61 -3.12 5.77 5.41
N ARG A 62 -2.27 6.70 4.98
CA ARG A 62 -1.86 7.91 5.72
C ARG A 62 -2.51 9.19 5.19
N THR A 63 -3.20 9.11 4.05
CA THR A 63 -3.99 10.21 3.51
C THR A 63 -5.35 10.29 4.21
N TRP A 64 -5.86 11.51 4.36
CA TRP A 64 -7.20 11.76 4.85
C TRP A 64 -8.25 11.06 3.99
N SER A 65 -9.26 10.47 4.64
CA SER A 65 -10.41 9.90 3.96
C SER A 65 -11.69 10.54 4.49
N SER A 66 -12.45 11.17 3.60
CA SER A 66 -13.73 11.81 3.93
C SER A 66 -14.79 10.83 4.44
N VAL A 67 -14.67 9.53 4.11
CA VAL A 67 -15.62 8.50 4.55
C VAL A 67 -15.52 8.22 6.05
N ILE A 68 -14.31 8.32 6.60
CA ILE A 68 -14.02 8.06 8.02
C ILE A 68 -13.65 9.33 8.79
N ASP A 69 -13.65 10.49 8.12
CA ASP A 69 -13.24 11.80 8.66
C ASP A 69 -11.90 11.76 9.40
N GLN A 70 -10.99 10.90 8.95
CA GLN A 70 -9.66 10.66 9.53
C GLN A 70 -8.74 9.97 8.51
N THR A 71 -7.48 9.71 8.89
CA THR A 71 -6.60 8.79 8.15
C THR A 71 -6.87 7.34 8.57
N PRO A 72 -6.85 6.35 7.64
CA PRO A 72 -6.96 4.94 8.00
C PRO A 72 -5.91 4.49 9.03
N TYR A 73 -4.71 5.08 8.97
CA TYR A 73 -3.63 4.86 9.94
C TYR A 73 -4.05 5.27 11.36
N PHE A 74 -4.63 6.46 11.52
CA PHE A 74 -5.13 6.91 12.83
C PHE A 74 -6.23 5.97 13.34
N MET A 75 -7.15 5.55 12.48
CA MET A 75 -8.21 4.62 12.86
C MET A 75 -7.69 3.27 13.34
N LEU A 76 -6.56 2.80 12.79
CA LEU A 76 -5.98 1.51 13.13
C LEU A 76 -5.06 1.57 14.36
N TYR A 77 -4.27 2.63 14.50
CA TYR A 77 -3.20 2.73 15.52
C TYR A 77 -3.49 3.74 16.64
N GLY A 78 -4.53 4.58 16.51
CA GLY A 78 -4.95 5.54 17.52
C GLY A 78 -4.10 6.82 17.61
N HIS A 79 -3.14 7.02 16.69
CA HIS A 79 -2.32 8.23 16.64
C HIS A 79 -2.03 8.66 15.20
N LYS A 80 -1.66 9.95 15.03
CA LYS A 80 -1.38 10.50 13.70
C LYS A 80 -0.13 9.84 13.11
N PRO A 81 -0.10 9.59 11.78
CA PRO A 81 1.11 9.11 11.13
C PRO A 81 2.15 10.24 11.09
N ASP A 82 3.41 9.89 11.38
CA ASP A 82 4.54 10.72 10.98
C ASP A 82 4.79 10.56 9.48
N ILE A 83 4.90 11.67 8.77
CA ILE A 83 5.10 11.74 7.32
C ILE A 83 6.39 12.46 6.94
N SER A 84 7.22 12.85 7.91
CA SER A 84 8.48 13.57 7.69
C SER A 84 9.49 12.79 6.84
N HIS A 85 9.37 11.46 6.82
CA HIS A 85 10.22 10.55 6.06
C HIS A 85 9.73 10.31 4.61
N LEU A 86 8.56 10.83 4.23
CA LEU A 86 8.02 10.60 2.89
C LEU A 86 8.86 11.36 1.84
N GLN A 87 9.13 10.66 0.74
CA GLN A 87 9.83 11.18 -0.44
C GLN A 87 9.06 10.73 -1.67
N THR A 88 9.11 11.51 -2.75
CA THR A 88 8.46 11.13 -4.01
C THR A 88 8.93 9.75 -4.47
N PHE A 89 8.01 8.93 -4.97
CA PHE A 89 8.37 7.62 -5.51
C PHE A 89 9.37 7.79 -6.67
N GLY A 90 10.41 6.95 -6.72
CA GLY A 90 11.47 7.08 -7.72
C GLY A 90 12.55 8.12 -7.40
N SER A 91 12.50 8.77 -6.23
CA SER A 91 13.57 9.69 -5.79
C SER A 91 14.93 8.99 -5.72
N TYR A 92 16.01 9.71 -6.02
CA TYR A 92 17.38 9.20 -5.87
C TYR A 92 17.68 8.85 -4.41
N ALA A 93 18.33 7.71 -4.20
CA ALA A 93 18.83 7.27 -2.90
C ALA A 93 20.35 7.13 -2.92
N MET A 94 21.01 7.57 -1.84
CA MET A 94 22.44 7.34 -1.65
C MET A 94 22.66 6.02 -0.91
N VAL A 95 23.49 5.15 -1.48
CA VAL A 95 23.92 3.90 -0.84
C VAL A 95 25.31 4.10 -0.25
N ASN A 96 25.46 3.84 1.05
CA ASN A 96 26.78 3.87 1.69
C ASN A 96 27.56 2.60 1.32
N ILE A 97 28.49 2.73 0.37
CA ILE A 97 29.39 1.63 0.00
C ILE A 97 30.45 1.48 1.10
N PRO A 98 30.65 0.29 1.70
CA PRO A 98 31.70 0.04 2.69
C PRO A 98 33.09 0.38 2.14
N LYS A 99 33.99 0.92 2.96
CA LYS A 99 35.34 1.33 2.51
C LYS A 99 36.12 0.20 1.83
N THR A 100 35.89 -1.05 2.22
CA THR A 100 36.52 -2.25 1.63
C THR A 100 36.06 -2.55 0.20
N GLN A 101 34.96 -1.97 -0.25
CA GLN A 101 34.39 -2.11 -1.59
C GLN A 101 34.47 -0.81 -2.41
N ARG A 102 35.06 0.25 -1.85
CA ARG A 102 35.42 1.46 -2.60
C ARG A 102 36.75 1.17 -3.29
N GLY A 103 36.77 1.24 -4.62
CA GLY A 103 37.99 1.09 -5.42
C GLY A 103 39.04 2.15 -5.10
#